data_AF-A0AAD4EA71-F1
#
_entry.id   AF-A0AAD4EA71-F1
#
_cell.length_a   1.000
_cell.length_b   1.000
_cell.length_c   1.000
_cell.angle_alpha   90.00
_cell.angle_beta   90.00
_cell.angle_gamma   90.00
#
_symmetry.space_group_name_H-M   'P 1'
#
loop_
_entity.id
_entity.type
_entity.pdbx_description
1 polymer ?
#
loop_
_entity_poly.entity_id
_entity_poly.type
_entity_poly.pdbx_seq_one_letter_code
_entity_poly.pdbx_strand_id
1 'polypeptide(L)'
;MVPLLQMNKTQIDRSNIEAHMISAAIAAYQFNNNKRQEKGLHPLDAMTIPCVTMVGTRPTFYLVPVTKALSDAVISCQYPSARTEVLKCEVASDCKGGMEAPEYRLVALQYYVAFKSLAKSHWEKFIP
;
A
#
# COMPACT_ATOMS: atom_id res chain seq x y z
N MET A 1 0.36 -14.53 -1.91
CA MET A 1 -0.07 -13.20 -1.46
C MET A 1 0.39 -12.18 -2.48
N VAL A 2 -0.44 -11.20 -2.83
CA VAL A 2 -0.12 -10.17 -3.81
C VAL A 2 0.36 -8.89 -3.11
N PRO A 3 1.65 -8.49 -3.28
CA PRO A 3 2.10 -7.10 -3.16
C PRO A 3 1.24 -6.18 -4.02
N LEU A 4 0.80 -5.03 -3.49
CA LEU A 4 0.39 -3.96 -4.38
C LEU A 4 1.59 -3.12 -4.76
N LEU A 5 2.07 -3.36 -5.97
CA LEU A 5 2.94 -2.44 -6.69
C LEU A 5 2.15 -1.95 -7.91
N GLN A 6 1.48 -0.79 -7.80
CA GLN A 6 0.83 -0.19 -8.96
C GLN A 6 1.66 0.98 -9.48
N MET A 7 2.24 0.79 -10.68
CA MET A 7 2.91 1.82 -11.46
C MET A 7 1.91 2.69 -12.22
N ASN A 8 2.21 4.00 -12.24
CA ASN A 8 1.78 5.04 -13.18
C ASN A 8 0.32 4.99 -13.68
N LYS A 9 -0.51 5.89 -13.14
CA LYS A 9 -1.59 6.51 -13.91
C LYS A 9 -1.39 8.02 -13.89
N THR A 10 -1.15 8.57 -15.06
CA THR A 10 -0.78 9.97 -15.38
C THR A 10 -1.84 11.02 -15.05
N GLN A 11 -2.95 10.66 -14.40
CA GLN A 11 -4.01 11.59 -14.00
C GLN A 11 -4.73 11.11 -12.73
N ILE A 12 -4.01 11.03 -11.61
CA ILE A 12 -4.66 10.99 -10.30
C ILE A 12 -4.49 12.39 -9.71
N ASP A 13 -5.59 13.14 -9.61
CA ASP A 13 -5.64 14.35 -8.78
C ASP A 13 -5.04 14.01 -7.40
N ARG A 14 -4.22 14.90 -6.81
CA ARG A 14 -3.54 14.61 -5.53
C ARG A 14 -4.54 14.18 -4.46
N SER A 15 -5.73 14.74 -4.47
CA SER A 15 -6.86 14.40 -3.58
C SER A 15 -7.35 12.96 -3.72
N ASN A 16 -7.12 12.33 -4.88
CA ASN A 16 -7.59 10.98 -5.23
C ASN A 16 -6.51 9.91 -4.98
N ILE A 17 -5.27 10.28 -4.70
CA ILE A 17 -4.17 9.31 -4.49
C ILE A 17 -4.40 8.49 -3.22
N GLU A 18 -4.74 9.15 -2.11
CA GLU A 18 -4.90 8.46 -0.83
C GLU A 18 -6.13 7.54 -0.85
N ALA A 19 -7.24 8.01 -1.43
CA ALA A 19 -8.42 7.17 -1.66
C ALA A 19 -8.10 5.95 -2.53
N HIS A 20 -7.32 6.14 -3.61
CA HIS A 20 -6.88 5.05 -4.48
C HIS A 20 -5.95 4.06 -3.75
N MET A 21 -5.02 4.54 -2.93
CA MET A 21 -4.13 3.66 -2.15
C MET A 21 -4.91 2.81 -1.14
N ILE A 22 -5.89 3.42 -0.46
CA ILE A 22 -6.74 2.72 0.51
C ILE A 22 -7.64 1.70 -0.20
N SER A 23 -8.29 2.09 -1.30
CA SER A 23 -9.18 1.19 -2.04
C SER A 23 -8.42 0.00 -2.64
N ALA A 24 -7.23 0.24 -3.20
CA ALA A 24 -6.38 -0.81 -3.71
C ALA A 24 -5.98 -1.79 -2.59
N ALA A 25 -5.55 -1.28 -1.42
CA ALA A 25 -5.21 -2.11 -0.27
C ALA A 25 -6.36 -3.02 0.18
N ILE A 26 -7.59 -2.48 0.25
CA ILE A 26 -8.78 -3.27 0.59
C ILE A 26 -9.03 -4.35 -0.46
N ALA A 27 -8.93 -4.01 -1.76
CA ALA A 27 -9.08 -4.98 -2.83
C ALA A 27 -8.02 -6.10 -2.76
N ALA A 28 -6.76 -5.78 -2.43
CA ALA A 28 -5.73 -6.79 -2.23
C ALA A 28 -6.00 -7.69 -1.03
N TYR A 29 -6.48 -7.15 0.09
CA TYR A 29 -6.91 -7.94 1.24
C TYR A 29 -8.01 -8.95 0.85
N GLN A 30 -9.05 -8.47 0.17
CA GLN A 30 -10.15 -9.29 -0.33
C GLN A 30 -9.64 -10.39 -1.28
N PHE A 31 -8.84 -10.01 -2.28
CA PHE A 31 -8.25 -10.95 -3.22
C PHE A 31 -7.38 -12.02 -2.51
N ASN A 32 -6.52 -11.59 -1.58
CA ASN A 32 -5.65 -12.49 -0.86
C ASN A 32 -6.44 -13.49 -0.01
N ASN A 33 -7.49 -13.05 0.67
CA ASN A 33 -8.37 -13.94 1.44
C ASN A 33 -9.16 -14.90 0.57
N ASN A 34 -9.67 -14.45 -0.58
CA ASN A 34 -10.32 -15.32 -1.56
C ASN A 34 -9.34 -16.41 -2.04
N LYS A 35 -8.10 -16.04 -2.39
CA LYS A 35 -7.05 -17.01 -2.77
C LYS A 35 -6.63 -17.95 -1.65
N ARG A 36 -6.75 -17.55 -0.38
CA ARG A 36 -6.52 -18.45 0.75
C ARG A 36 -7.65 -19.48 0.85
N GLN A 37 -8.91 -19.05 0.74
CA GLN A 37 -10.06 -19.95 0.78
C GLN A 37 -10.06 -20.95 -0.38
N GLU A 38 -9.72 -20.51 -1.59
CA GLU A 38 -9.53 -21.41 -2.75
C GLU A 38 -8.50 -22.51 -2.49
N LYS A 39 -7.53 -22.27 -1.59
CA LYS A 39 -6.50 -23.23 -1.17
C LYS A 39 -6.85 -24.00 0.10
N GLY A 40 -8.08 -23.87 0.61
CA GLY A 40 -8.52 -24.50 1.86
C GLY A 40 -7.92 -23.87 3.13
N LEU A 41 -7.29 -22.70 3.02
CA LEU A 41 -6.75 -21.97 4.16
C LEU A 41 -7.80 -21.01 4.73
N HIS A 42 -7.79 -20.83 6.05
CA HIS A 42 -8.64 -19.83 6.69
C HIS A 42 -8.30 -18.40 6.22
N PRO A 43 -9.31 -17.56 5.95
CA PRO A 43 -9.13 -16.11 5.78
C PRO A 43 -8.42 -15.51 7.00
N LEU A 44 -7.62 -14.49 6.76
CA LEU A 44 -7.01 -13.68 7.80
C LEU A 44 -7.95 -12.54 8.15
N ASP A 45 -8.13 -12.25 9.44
CA ASP A 45 -8.96 -11.14 9.91
C ASP A 45 -8.29 -9.78 9.76
N ALA A 46 -6.97 -9.75 9.56
CA ALA A 46 -6.21 -8.53 9.33
C ALA A 46 -4.98 -8.78 8.45
N MET A 47 -4.68 -7.84 7.56
CA MET A 47 -3.41 -7.77 6.83
C MET A 47 -2.98 -6.32 6.71
N THR A 48 -1.72 -6.03 7.01
CA THR A 48 -1.12 -4.76 6.59
C THR A 48 -0.67 -4.89 5.15
N ILE A 49 -1.24 -4.09 4.27
CA ILE A 49 -0.91 -4.05 2.84
C ILE A 49 0.05 -2.89 2.59
N PRO A 50 1.32 -3.18 2.25
CA PRO A 50 2.26 -2.16 1.81
C PRO A 50 1.89 -1.68 0.41
N CYS A 51 1.79 -0.37 0.23
CA CYS A 51 1.52 0.28 -1.06
C CYS A 51 2.60 1.32 -1.37
N VAL A 52 2.83 1.56 -2.66
CA VAL A 52 3.69 2.65 -3.13
C VAL A 52 3.02 3.35 -4.31
N THR A 53 3.14 4.67 -4.35
CA THR A 53 2.70 5.51 -5.47
C THR A 53 3.77 6.52 -5.84
N MET A 54 3.62 7.16 -6.99
CA MET A 54 4.53 8.16 -7.52
C MET A 54 3.76 9.42 -7.89
N VAL A 55 4.17 10.58 -7.35
CA VAL A 55 3.68 11.89 -7.79
C VAL A 55 4.80 12.59 -8.55
N GLY A 56 4.63 12.71 -9.87
CA GLY A 56 5.74 13.09 -10.74
C GLY A 56 6.87 12.07 -10.61
N THR A 57 8.04 12.51 -10.14
CA THR A 57 9.22 11.65 -9.93
C THR A 57 9.47 11.30 -8.46
N ARG A 58 8.51 11.58 -7.57
CA ARG A 58 8.68 11.40 -6.12
C ARG A 58 7.84 10.23 -5.61
N PRO A 59 8.45 9.20 -4.99
CA PRO A 59 7.70 8.11 -4.40
C PRO A 59 7.10 8.50 -3.05
N THR A 60 5.92 7.95 -2.79
CA THR A 60 5.28 7.96 -1.48
C THR A 60 4.91 6.52 -1.11
N PHE A 61 5.26 6.13 0.10
CA PHE A 61 5.08 4.78 0.62
C PHE A 61 3.99 4.76 1.68
N TYR A 62 3.19 3.70 1.70
CA TYR A 62 2.10 3.52 2.64
C TYR A 62 2.14 2.13 3.27
N LEU A 63 1.72 2.04 4.53
CA LEU A 63 1.29 0.80 5.16
C LEU A 63 -0.17 0.95 5.55
N VAL A 64 -1.04 0.17 4.89
CA VAL A 64 -2.48 0.23 5.11
C VAL A 64 -2.91 -1.02 5.90
N PRO A 65 -3.21 -0.90 7.21
CA PRO A 65 -3.79 -2.01 7.95
C PRO A 65 -5.24 -2.21 7.51
N VAL A 66 -5.52 -3.32 6.83
CA VAL A 66 -6.87 -3.70 6.43
C VAL A 66 -7.36 -4.79 7.38
N THR A 67 -8.51 -4.56 7.99
CA THR A 67 -9.20 -5.54 8.83
C THR A 67 -10.43 -6.08 8.13
N LYS A 68 -10.92 -7.23 8.60
CA LYS A 68 -12.20 -7.79 8.19
C LYS A 68 -13.34 -6.78 8.36
N ALA A 69 -13.40 -6.11 9.51
CA ALA A 69 -14.42 -5.09 9.76
C ALA A 69 -14.39 -3.94 8.73
N LEU A 70 -13.19 -3.48 8.34
CA LEU A 70 -13.04 -2.47 7.29
C LEU A 70 -13.53 -3.00 5.93
N SER A 71 -13.13 -4.22 5.57
CA SER A 71 -13.56 -4.86 4.32
C SER A 71 -15.08 -5.07 4.28
N ASP A 72 -15.67 -5.57 5.37
CA ASP A 72 -17.11 -5.85 5.48
C ASP A 72 -17.93 -4.55 5.42
N ALA A 73 -17.45 -3.48 6.06
CA ALA A 73 -18.07 -2.15 5.95
C ALA A 73 -18.10 -1.66 4.49
N VAL A 74 -16.99 -1.79 3.76
CA VAL A 74 -16.93 -1.41 2.33
C VAL A 74 -17.87 -2.28 1.47
N ILE A 75 -17.90 -3.60 1.70
CA ILE A 75 -18.79 -4.52 0.96
C ILE A 75 -20.27 -4.21 1.22
N SER A 76 -20.62 -3.86 2.45
CA SER A 76 -21.99 -3.53 2.87
C SER A 76 -22.40 -2.08 2.62
N CYS A 77 -21.54 -1.29 1.96
CA CYS A 77 -21.73 0.14 1.73
C CYS A 77 -21.98 0.93 3.04
N GLN A 78 -21.36 0.51 4.13
CA GLN A 78 -21.43 1.15 5.44
C GLN A 78 -20.15 1.93 5.74
N TYR A 79 -20.28 2.95 6.58
CA TYR A 79 -19.10 3.62 7.14
C TYR A 79 -18.44 2.70 8.19
N PRO A 80 -17.10 2.50 8.15
CA PRO A 80 -16.42 1.67 9.14
C PRO A 80 -16.60 2.23 10.56
N SER A 81 -17.02 1.37 11.50
CA SER A 81 -17.19 1.76 12.91
C SER A 81 -15.84 2.01 13.61
N ALA A 82 -14.79 1.34 13.16
CA ALA A 82 -13.44 1.49 13.69
C ALA A 82 -12.58 2.39 12.79
N ARG A 83 -11.89 3.36 13.41
CA ARG A 83 -10.90 4.19 12.72
C ARG A 83 -9.74 3.31 12.25
N THR A 84 -9.33 3.51 11.00
CA THR A 84 -8.11 2.89 10.44
C THR A 84 -7.01 3.94 10.36
N GLU A 85 -5.86 3.65 10.94
CA GLU A 85 -4.68 4.52 10.89
C GLU A 85 -3.69 4.02 9.84
N VAL A 86 -3.38 4.85 8.85
CA VAL A 86 -2.49 4.52 7.73
C VAL A 86 -1.15 5.23 7.95
N LEU A 87 -0.05 4.48 7.85
CA LEU A 87 1.28 5.07 7.89
C LEU A 87 1.66 5.54 6.48
N LYS A 88 2.14 6.78 6.39
CA LYS A 88 2.60 7.42 5.15
C LYS A 88 4.04 7.87 5.32
N CYS A 89 4.90 7.58 4.34
CA CYS A 89 6.29 7.98 4.32
C CYS A 89 6.63 8.60 2.96
N GLU A 90 7.10 9.85 2.99
CA GLU A 90 7.55 10.59 1.83
C GLU A 90 9.08 10.72 1.86
N VAL A 91 9.70 10.70 0.68
CA VAL A 91 11.15 10.92 0.59
C VAL A 91 11.44 12.38 0.90
N ALA A 92 12.00 12.64 2.08
CA ALA A 92 12.48 13.95 2.48
C ALA A 92 13.62 14.40 1.55
N SER A 93 13.46 15.56 0.91
CA SER A 93 14.50 16.14 0.07
C SER A 93 14.27 17.61 -0.23
N ASP A 94 15.32 18.39 0.00
CA ASP A 94 15.40 19.81 -0.35
C ASP A 94 15.72 20.04 -1.83
N CYS A 95 16.20 19.01 -2.54
CA CYS A 95 16.49 19.09 -3.97
C CYS A 95 15.23 19.23 -4.81
N LYS A 96 15.17 20.26 -5.66
CA LYS A 96 14.02 20.54 -6.54
C LYS A 96 13.92 19.59 -7.74
N GLY A 97 15.02 18.98 -8.17
CA GLY A 97 15.11 18.19 -9.41
C GLY A 97 14.43 16.81 -9.42
N GLY A 98 13.93 16.31 -8.28
CA GLY A 98 13.38 14.96 -8.20
C GLY A 98 14.39 13.94 -8.75
N MET A 99 13.95 13.01 -9.59
CA MET A 99 14.84 11.96 -10.13
C MET A 99 15.96 12.45 -11.06
N GLU A 100 15.95 13.70 -11.52
CA GLU A 100 17.04 14.28 -12.32
C GLU A 100 18.30 14.53 -11.48
N ALA A 101 18.10 14.89 -10.20
CA ALA A 101 19.14 15.10 -9.23
C ALA A 101 19.74 13.76 -8.74
N PRO A 102 21.03 13.48 -8.95
CA PRO A 102 21.67 12.24 -8.51
C PRO A 102 21.52 11.99 -7.00
N GLU A 103 21.62 13.04 -6.19
CA GLU A 103 21.47 12.97 -4.74
C GLU A 103 20.06 12.55 -4.32
N TYR A 104 19.02 13.12 -4.93
CA TYR A 104 17.64 12.70 -4.67
C TYR A 104 17.40 11.27 -5.13
N ARG A 105 17.90 10.92 -6.31
CA ARG A 105 17.75 9.58 -6.88
C ARG A 105 18.35 8.52 -5.96
N LEU A 106 19.52 8.78 -5.39
CA LEU A 106 20.15 7.89 -4.40
C LEU A 106 19.25 7.70 -3.18
N VAL A 107 18.74 8.77 -2.59
CA VAL A 107 17.87 8.72 -1.41
C VAL A 107 16.55 8.00 -1.72
N ALA A 108 15.90 8.31 -2.84
CA ALA A 108 14.67 7.65 -3.26
C ALA A 108 14.86 6.13 -3.43
N LEU A 109 15.96 5.70 -4.04
CA LEU A 109 16.30 4.28 -4.18
C LEU A 109 16.58 3.61 -2.83
N GLN A 110 17.24 4.29 -1.90
CA GLN A 110 17.41 3.76 -0.53
C GLN A 110 16.07 3.52 0.16
N TYR A 111 15.11 4.44 0.03
CA TYR A 111 13.76 4.27 0.55
C TYR A 111 13.05 3.07 -0.11
N TYR A 112 13.20 2.88 -1.41
CA TYR A 112 12.66 1.69 -2.10
C TYR A 112 13.25 0.38 -1.56
N VAL A 113 14.56 0.32 -1.31
CA VAL A 113 15.22 -0.86 -0.76
C VAL A 113 14.73 -1.16 0.67
N ALA A 114 14.63 -0.12 1.51
CA ALA A 114 14.09 -0.24 2.85
C ALA A 114 12.62 -0.69 2.82
N PHE A 115 11.79 -0.04 1.99
CA PHE A 115 10.39 -0.38 1.82
C PHE A 115 10.19 -1.81 1.30
N LYS A 116 11.00 -2.27 0.35
CA LYS A 116 10.95 -3.65 -0.13
C LYS A 116 11.16 -4.66 1.01
N SER A 117 12.15 -4.40 1.87
CA SER A 117 12.46 -5.26 3.01
C SER A 117 11.32 -5.25 4.04
N LEU A 118 10.77 -4.06 4.31
CA LEU A 118 9.60 -3.87 5.18
C LEU A 118 8.36 -4.58 4.64
N ALA A 119 8.04 -4.37 3.36
CA ALA A 119 6.89 -4.98 2.69
C ALA A 119 6.97 -6.51 2.71
N LYS A 120 8.18 -7.04 2.48
CA LYS A 120 8.47 -8.46 2.57
C LYS A 120 8.13 -9.02 3.96
N SER A 121 8.55 -8.34 5.03
CA SER A 121 8.23 -8.74 6.40
C SER A 121 6.73 -8.78 6.73
N HIS A 122 5.90 -8.03 5.99
CA HIS A 122 4.44 -8.03 6.18
C HIS A 122 3.76 -9.22 5.50
N TRP A 123 4.21 -9.66 4.31
CA TRP A 123 3.57 -10.77 3.61
C TRP A 123 4.15 -12.14 3.91
N GLU A 124 5.42 -12.24 4.32
CA GLU A 124 6.06 -13.54 4.56
C GLU A 124 5.38 -14.31 5.68
N LYS A 125 4.78 -13.59 6.64
CA LYS A 125 3.99 -14.15 7.74
C LYS A 125 2.78 -14.97 7.26
N PHE A 126 2.39 -14.83 6.00
CA PHE A 126 1.15 -15.37 5.45
C PHE A 126 1.38 -16.32 4.28
N ILE A 127 2.63 -16.56 3.91
CA ILE A 127 3.02 -17.57 2.93
C ILE A 127 3.28 -18.86 3.70
N PRO A 128 2.50 -19.94 3.46
CA PRO A 128 2.77 -21.25 4.05
C PRO A 128 4.04 -21.88 3.48
#